data_AF-A0A154PE64-F1
#
_entry.id   AF-A0A154PE64-F1
#
_cell.length_a   1.000
_cell.length_b   1.000
_cell.length_c   1.000
_cell.angle_alpha   90.00
_cell.angle_beta   90.00
_cell.angle_gamma   90.00
#
_symmetry.space_group_name_H-M   'P 1'
#
loop_
_entity.id
_entity.type
_entity.pdbx_description
1 polymer ?
#
loop_
_entity_poly.entity_id
_entity_poly.type
_entity_poly.pdbx_seq_one_letter_code
_entity_poly.pdbx_strand_id
1 'polypeptide(L)'
;MEFNTEIAPYARLQLQDTMVVFDTQPASIPFNDTVKPFCDKNPVEHSMYQMFITEQDFSPESYFIAISSMLTVDDIVENGRKVSSTTLLSPMRKVFSAYTGTGSVYVAVATYGKLSTAYVPTFSYACSPVLYPESCDVLTDTFPKFICAGCFFLGLLSVCLGHYHLPIDQSLPIFFTSTILGYMITQNIGWALLIGLFGMILWHCFRVCFPILGLGLFNISLGFFFTNVVYFHAPGINNDLEGVA
;
A
#
# COMPACT_ATOMS: atom_id res chain seq x y z
N MET A 1 -23.26 -35.67 14.36
CA MET A 1 -24.19 -35.03 13.42
C MET A 1 -23.34 -34.04 12.65
N GLU A 2 -22.89 -34.43 11.47
CA GLU A 2 -22.13 -33.57 10.58
C GLU A 2 -23.16 -33.02 9.58
N PHE A 3 -23.50 -31.75 9.71
CA PHE A 3 -24.36 -31.07 8.76
C PHE A 3 -23.61 -30.92 7.44
N ASN A 4 -24.33 -30.93 6.31
CA ASN A 4 -23.73 -30.53 5.04
C ASN A 4 -23.18 -29.10 5.22
N THR A 5 -21.86 -28.95 5.19
CA THR A 5 -21.22 -27.64 5.19
C THR A 5 -21.67 -26.90 3.94
N GLU A 6 -22.42 -25.81 4.13
CA GLU A 6 -22.62 -24.83 3.07
C GLU A 6 -21.22 -24.41 2.58
N ILE A 7 -20.99 -24.50 1.26
CA ILE A 7 -19.72 -24.11 0.67
C ILE A 7 -19.65 -22.59 0.80
N ALA A 8 -19.00 -22.12 1.87
CA ALA A 8 -18.71 -20.71 2.04
C ALA A 8 -17.89 -20.25 0.82
N PRO A 9 -18.28 -19.13 0.17
CA PRO A 9 -17.54 -18.64 -0.99
C PRO A 9 -16.10 -18.36 -0.55
N TYR A 10 -15.14 -19.00 -1.23
CA TYR A 10 -13.76 -18.93 -0.79
C TYR A 10 -13.13 -17.60 -1.22
N ALA A 11 -12.28 -17.07 -0.35
CA ALA A 11 -11.40 -15.97 -0.68
C ALA A 11 -9.98 -16.51 -0.89
N ARG A 12 -9.33 -16.09 -1.98
CA ARG A 12 -7.98 -16.50 -2.33
C ARG A 12 -7.05 -15.31 -2.19
N LEU A 13 -5.98 -15.52 -1.42
CA LEU A 13 -4.90 -14.57 -1.26
C LEU A 13 -3.69 -15.02 -2.07
N GLN A 14 -3.14 -14.12 -2.87
CA GLN A 14 -1.91 -14.35 -3.64
C GLN A 14 -0.89 -13.29 -3.26
N LEU A 15 0.29 -13.74 -2.85
CA LEU A 15 1.41 -12.88 -2.52
C LEU A 15 2.26 -12.65 -3.77
N GLN A 16 2.53 -11.38 -4.05
CA GLN A 16 3.52 -10.89 -5.01
C GLN A 16 4.52 -10.01 -4.24
N ASP A 17 5.67 -9.73 -4.84
CA ASP A 17 6.82 -9.12 -4.15
C ASP A 17 6.49 -7.86 -3.33
N THR A 18 5.62 -6.98 -3.84
CA THR A 18 5.22 -5.72 -3.17
C THR A 18 3.70 -5.59 -3.00
N MET A 19 2.94 -6.63 -3.37
CA MET A 19 1.49 -6.56 -3.48
C MET A 19 0.81 -7.85 -3.01
N VAL A 20 -0.36 -7.70 -2.39
CA VAL A 20 -1.24 -8.81 -2.03
C VAL A 20 -2.50 -8.72 -2.89
N VAL A 21 -2.74 -9.75 -3.70
CA VAL A 21 -3.95 -9.85 -4.51
C VAL A 21 -4.96 -10.69 -3.75
N PHE A 22 -6.10 -10.09 -3.43
CA PHE A 22 -7.22 -10.72 -2.75
C PHE A 22 -8.37 -10.88 -3.74
N ASP A 23 -8.69 -12.13 -4.04
CA ASP A 23 -9.74 -12.53 -4.96
C ASP A 23 -10.89 -13.19 -4.19
N THR A 24 -12.10 -12.68 -4.34
CA THR A 24 -13.30 -13.28 -3.72
C THR A 24 -14.21 -13.86 -4.78
N GLN A 25 -14.90 -14.94 -4.46
CA GLN A 25 -15.98 -15.39 -5.33
C GLN A 25 -17.23 -14.52 -5.16
N PRO A 26 -18.03 -14.30 -6.22
CA PRO A 26 -19.31 -13.62 -6.08
C PRO A 26 -20.25 -14.47 -5.20
N ALA A 27 -21.05 -13.80 -4.36
CA ALA A 27 -22.06 -14.49 -3.58
C ALA A 27 -23.22 -14.91 -4.48
N SER A 28 -23.79 -16.08 -4.20
CA SER A 28 -25.04 -16.51 -4.80
C SER A 28 -26.22 -15.79 -4.17
N ILE A 29 -27.22 -15.45 -4.98
CA ILE A 29 -28.52 -15.00 -4.48
C ILE A 29 -29.45 -16.20 -4.31
N PRO A 30 -30.34 -16.19 -3.31
CA PRO A 30 -31.35 -17.23 -3.16
C PRO A 30 -32.26 -17.25 -4.41
N PHE A 31 -32.45 -18.44 -4.98
CA PHE A 31 -33.33 -18.64 -6.12
C PHE A 31 -34.79 -18.50 -5.66
N ASN A 32 -35.52 -17.55 -6.23
CA ASN A 32 -36.96 -17.39 -5.97
C ASN A 32 -37.69 -17.53 -7.32
N ASP A 33 -38.75 -18.35 -7.37
CA ASP A 33 -39.44 -18.74 -8.63
C ASP A 33 -39.99 -17.56 -9.44
N THR A 34 -40.07 -16.36 -8.84
CA THR A 34 -40.56 -15.12 -9.45
C THR A 34 -39.47 -14.23 -10.03
N VAL A 35 -38.19 -14.41 -9.66
CA VAL A 35 -37.07 -13.56 -10.12
C VAL A 35 -35.94 -14.45 -10.57
N LYS A 36 -35.90 -14.76 -11.88
CA LYS A 36 -34.78 -15.45 -12.49
C LYS A 36 -33.61 -14.47 -12.57
N PRO A 37 -32.49 -14.67 -11.85
CA PRO A 37 -31.36 -13.76 -11.97
C PRO A 37 -30.84 -13.75 -13.40
N PHE A 38 -30.71 -12.57 -13.98
CA PHE A 38 -29.92 -12.38 -15.19
C PHE A 38 -28.45 -12.55 -14.83
N CYS A 39 -27.72 -13.41 -15.56
CA CYS A 39 -26.31 -13.67 -15.31
C CYS A 39 -25.42 -12.41 -15.35
N ASP A 40 -25.88 -11.35 -16.02
CA ASP A 40 -25.10 -10.12 -16.24
C ASP A 40 -25.22 -9.08 -15.11
N LYS A 41 -26.20 -9.19 -14.20
CA LYS A 41 -26.37 -8.21 -13.10
C LYS A 41 -26.58 -8.93 -11.77
N ASN A 42 -25.51 -9.01 -10.99
CA ASN A 42 -25.59 -9.43 -9.59
C ASN A 42 -25.99 -8.22 -8.73
N PRO A 43 -27.15 -8.25 -8.02
CA PRO A 43 -27.56 -7.19 -7.12
C PRO A 43 -26.78 -7.17 -5.80
N VAL A 44 -25.89 -8.13 -5.56
CA VAL A 44 -25.06 -8.18 -4.35
C VAL A 44 -23.89 -7.22 -4.49
N GLU A 45 -23.72 -6.36 -3.51
CA GLU A 45 -22.56 -5.47 -3.39
C GLU A 45 -21.48 -6.14 -2.53
N HIS A 46 -20.24 -6.08 -2.99
CA HIS A 46 -19.09 -6.62 -2.26
C HIS A 46 -18.20 -5.48 -1.78
N SER A 47 -18.07 -5.36 -0.46
CA SER A 47 -17.15 -4.43 0.19
C SER A 47 -15.99 -5.21 0.79
N MET A 48 -14.75 -4.78 0.53
CA MET A 48 -13.56 -5.43 1.06
C MET A 48 -12.92 -4.56 2.15
N TYR A 49 -12.44 -5.22 3.20
CA TYR A 49 -11.87 -4.60 4.38
C TYR A 49 -10.49 -5.19 4.66
N GLN A 50 -9.61 -4.36 5.22
CA GLN A 50 -8.29 -4.74 5.68
C GLN A 50 -8.07 -4.21 7.09
N MET A 51 -7.46 -5.03 7.94
CA MET A 51 -6.94 -4.62 9.25
C MET A 51 -5.47 -5.02 9.35
N PHE A 52 -4.63 -4.12 9.86
CA PHE A 52 -3.22 -4.40 10.15
C PHE A 52 -3.07 -4.79 11.62
N ILE A 53 -2.14 -5.69 11.90
CA ILE A 53 -1.67 -5.95 13.27
C ILE A 53 -0.39 -5.16 13.53
N THR A 54 0.08 -5.19 14.77
CA THR A 54 1.35 -4.57 15.16
C THR A 54 2.51 -5.13 14.35
N GLU A 55 3.38 -4.24 13.87
CA GLU A 55 4.56 -4.61 13.08
C GLU A 55 5.48 -5.56 13.86
N GLN A 56 6.03 -6.56 13.18
CA GLN A 56 6.95 -7.57 13.74
C GLN A 56 6.39 -8.42 14.90
N ASP A 57 5.08 -8.42 15.13
CA ASP A 57 4.44 -9.35 16.06
C ASP A 57 4.02 -10.63 15.33
N PHE A 58 4.77 -11.72 15.56
CA PHE A 58 4.49 -13.04 14.99
C PHE A 58 3.86 -14.01 16.01
N SER A 59 3.34 -13.50 17.13
CA SER A 59 2.76 -14.33 18.17
C SER A 59 1.45 -15.00 17.70
N PRO A 60 1.22 -16.28 18.05
CA PRO A 60 -0.06 -16.94 17.78
C PRO A 60 -1.24 -16.19 18.41
N GLU A 61 -1.04 -15.60 19.59
CA GLU A 61 -2.04 -14.84 20.33
C GLU A 61 -2.55 -13.65 19.52
N SER A 62 -1.64 -12.81 18.99
CA SER A 62 -2.01 -11.67 18.16
C SER A 62 -2.68 -12.09 16.86
N TYR A 63 -2.27 -13.21 16.27
CA TYR A 63 -2.97 -13.79 15.11
C TYR A 63 -4.42 -14.15 15.44
N PHE A 64 -4.67 -14.87 16.54
CA PHE A 64 -6.03 -15.29 16.90
C PHE A 64 -6.91 -14.10 17.30
N ILE A 65 -6.35 -13.13 18.04
CA ILE A 65 -7.06 -11.90 18.40
C ILE A 65 -7.46 -11.15 17.12
N ALA A 66 -6.54 -10.97 16.18
CA ALA A 66 -6.79 -10.23 14.94
C ALA A 66 -7.82 -10.91 14.02
N ILE A 67 -7.77 -12.23 13.89
CA ILE A 67 -8.80 -12.96 13.15
C ILE A 67 -10.15 -12.83 13.85
N SER A 68 -10.19 -13.00 15.18
CA SER A 68 -11.43 -12.97 15.95
C SER A 68 -12.15 -11.62 15.87
N SER A 69 -11.40 -10.51 15.79
CA SER A 69 -11.96 -9.16 15.65
C SER A 69 -12.43 -8.82 14.23
N MET A 70 -12.38 -9.77 13.29
CA MET A 70 -12.79 -9.59 11.89
C MET A 70 -13.70 -10.74 11.41
N LEU A 71 -14.43 -11.40 12.32
CA LEU A 71 -15.31 -12.53 12.00
C LEU A 71 -16.74 -12.11 11.65
N THR A 72 -17.31 -11.13 12.36
CA THR A 72 -18.69 -10.69 12.15
C THR A 72 -18.73 -9.39 11.35
N VAL A 73 -19.87 -9.12 10.70
CA VAL A 73 -20.02 -7.88 9.90
C VAL A 73 -19.81 -6.64 10.76
N ASP A 74 -20.32 -6.64 12.00
CA ASP A 74 -20.19 -5.50 12.92
C ASP A 74 -18.71 -5.31 13.32
N ASP A 75 -18.02 -6.38 13.71
CA ASP A 75 -16.60 -6.32 14.08
C ASP A 75 -15.72 -5.87 12.89
N ILE A 76 -16.06 -6.29 11.66
CA ILE A 76 -15.33 -5.90 10.46
C ILE A 76 -15.47 -4.42 10.17
N VAL A 77 -16.68 -3.86 10.36
CA VAL A 77 -16.94 -2.43 10.13
C VAL A 77 -16.30 -1.57 11.23
N GLU A 78 -16.22 -2.08 12.46
CA GLU A 78 -15.59 -1.39 13.59
C GLU A 78 -14.06 -1.41 13.52
N ASN A 79 -13.47 -2.57 13.27
CA ASN A 79 -12.01 -2.77 13.35
C ASN A 79 -11.31 -2.64 11.98
N GLY A 80 -12.02 -2.90 10.89
CA GLY A 80 -11.48 -2.95 9.54
C GLY A 80 -11.57 -1.62 8.79
N ARG A 81 -10.58 -1.34 7.94
CA ARG A 81 -10.63 -0.23 6.98
C ARG A 81 -11.24 -0.69 5.67
N LYS A 82 -12.38 -0.10 5.28
CA LYS A 82 -12.99 -0.32 3.96
C LYS A 82 -12.07 0.18 2.85
N VAL A 83 -11.85 -0.64 1.83
CA VAL A 83 -11.06 -0.26 0.65
C VAL A 83 -11.97 0.07 -0.52
N SER A 84 -11.75 1.24 -1.10
CA SER A 84 -12.53 1.74 -2.22
C SER A 84 -12.40 0.84 -3.44
N SER A 85 -13.51 0.64 -4.14
CA SER A 85 -13.53 -0.11 -5.40
C SER A 85 -13.00 0.75 -6.54
N THR A 86 -11.94 0.29 -7.20
CA THR A 86 -11.48 0.87 -8.46
C THR A 86 -12.33 0.38 -9.62
N THR A 87 -12.83 1.28 -10.47
CA THR A 87 -13.61 0.98 -11.68
C THR A 87 -12.83 0.16 -12.72
N LEU A 88 -11.50 0.19 -12.65
CA LEU A 88 -10.59 -0.48 -13.60
C LEU A 88 -10.43 -1.98 -13.37
N LEU A 89 -10.71 -2.47 -12.16
CA LEU A 89 -10.56 -3.89 -11.80
C LEU A 89 -11.92 -4.53 -11.55
N SER A 90 -11.97 -5.86 -11.72
CA SER A 90 -13.14 -6.64 -11.32
C SER A 90 -13.54 -6.29 -9.87
N PRO A 91 -14.84 -6.11 -9.59
CA PRO A 91 -15.30 -5.82 -8.22
C PRO A 91 -14.89 -6.91 -7.22
N MET A 92 -14.66 -8.13 -7.72
CA MET A 92 -14.24 -9.31 -6.95
C MET A 92 -12.74 -9.41 -6.69
N ARG A 93 -11.93 -8.48 -7.23
CA ARG A 93 -10.48 -8.44 -7.03
C ARG A 93 -10.09 -7.13 -6.36
N LYS A 94 -9.22 -7.22 -5.34
CA LYS A 94 -8.52 -6.07 -4.76
C LYS A 94 -7.04 -6.36 -4.65
N VAL A 95 -6.26 -5.30 -4.86
CA VAL A 95 -4.81 -5.33 -4.73
C VAL A 95 -4.45 -4.42 -3.58
N PHE A 96 -3.73 -4.95 -2.62
CA PHE A 96 -3.25 -4.24 -1.44
C PHE A 96 -1.73 -4.15 -1.51
N SER A 97 -1.16 -3.13 -0.88
CA SER A 97 0.28 -3.07 -0.66
C SER A 97 0.68 -4.16 0.34
N ALA A 98 1.72 -4.92 0.01
CA ALA A 98 2.30 -5.90 0.91
C ALA A 98 3.29 -5.19 1.86
N TYR A 99 3.02 -5.25 3.16
CA TYR A 99 3.94 -4.76 4.19
C TYR A 99 4.62 -5.96 4.83
N THR A 100 5.82 -6.27 4.35
CA THR A 100 6.63 -7.39 4.83
C THR A 100 6.87 -7.28 6.33
N GLY A 101 6.57 -8.34 7.08
CA GLY A 101 6.73 -8.38 8.53
C GLY A 101 5.59 -7.74 9.32
N THR A 102 4.56 -7.23 8.64
CA THR A 102 3.34 -6.70 9.27
C THR A 102 2.16 -7.58 8.88
N GLY A 103 1.55 -8.25 9.87
CA GLY A 103 0.39 -9.10 9.61
C GLY A 103 -0.83 -8.27 9.19
N SER A 104 -1.64 -8.84 8.32
CA SER A 104 -2.87 -8.21 7.86
C SER A 104 -3.97 -9.22 7.63
N VAL A 105 -5.17 -8.83 8.06
CA VAL A 105 -6.41 -9.59 7.88
C VAL A 105 -7.19 -8.96 6.73
N TYR A 106 -7.62 -9.79 5.79
CA TYR A 106 -8.40 -9.40 4.62
C TYR A 106 -9.73 -10.13 4.63
N VAL A 107 -10.81 -9.37 4.46
CA VAL A 107 -12.17 -9.92 4.51
C VAL A 107 -13.07 -9.20 3.52
N ALA A 108 -14.05 -9.93 2.98
CA ALA A 108 -15.11 -9.37 2.16
C ALA A 108 -16.45 -9.45 2.90
N VAL A 109 -17.31 -8.47 2.67
CA VAL A 109 -18.68 -8.42 3.13
C VAL A 109 -19.58 -8.33 1.91
N ALA A 110 -20.50 -9.27 1.77
CA ALA A 110 -21.55 -9.24 0.75
C ALA A 110 -22.82 -8.66 1.34
N THR A 111 -23.35 -7.64 0.69
CA THR A 111 -24.57 -6.93 1.08
C THR A 111 -25.64 -7.12 0.01
N TYR A 112 -26.81 -7.59 0.40
CA TYR A 112 -27.99 -7.72 -0.44
C TYR A 112 -29.18 -7.02 0.23
N GLY A 113 -29.52 -5.82 -0.26
CA GLY A 113 -30.55 -4.98 0.36
C GLY A 113 -30.17 -4.58 1.78
N LYS A 114 -30.85 -5.15 2.78
CA LYS A 114 -30.59 -4.90 4.22
C LYS A 114 -29.81 -6.02 4.92
N LEU A 115 -29.52 -7.10 4.20
CA LEU A 115 -28.83 -8.26 4.75
C LEU A 115 -27.36 -8.19 4.35
N SER A 116 -26.48 -8.35 5.34
CA SER A 116 -25.03 -8.38 5.14
C SER A 116 -24.47 -9.67 5.70
N THR A 117 -23.52 -10.26 4.98
CA THR A 117 -22.84 -11.50 5.39
C THR A 117 -21.34 -11.35 5.17
N ALA A 118 -20.56 -11.87 6.12
CA ALA A 118 -19.11 -11.83 6.07
C ALA A 118 -18.54 -13.12 5.46
N TYR A 119 -17.48 -12.98 4.67
CA TYR A 119 -16.67 -14.09 4.18
C TYR A 119 -15.73 -14.54 5.30
N VAL A 120 -15.19 -15.75 5.19
CA VAL A 120 -14.14 -16.20 6.09
C VAL A 120 -12.91 -15.30 5.89
N PRO A 121 -12.39 -14.65 6.95
CA PRO A 121 -11.22 -13.79 6.82
C PRO A 121 -9.99 -14.60 6.43
N THR A 122 -9.11 -13.97 5.66
CA THR A 122 -7.80 -14.51 5.28
C THR A 122 -6.71 -13.65 5.88
N PHE A 123 -5.54 -14.24 6.10
CA PHE A 123 -4.46 -13.57 6.81
C PHE A 123 -3.11 -13.82 6.16
N SER A 124 -2.24 -12.81 6.20
CA SER A 124 -0.86 -12.92 5.74
C SER A 124 0.06 -11.90 6.40
N TYR A 125 1.32 -12.29 6.60
CA TYR A 125 2.43 -11.42 7.00
C TYR A 125 3.20 -10.83 5.79
N ALA A 126 2.72 -11.08 4.57
CA ALA A 126 3.45 -10.86 3.31
C ALA A 126 4.80 -11.61 3.19
N CYS A 127 5.14 -12.42 4.19
CA CYS A 127 6.34 -13.25 4.29
C CYS A 127 6.00 -14.53 5.05
N SER A 128 6.96 -15.44 5.17
CA SER A 128 6.78 -16.66 5.97
C SER A 128 7.68 -16.65 7.21
N PRO A 129 7.19 -16.24 8.39
CA PRO A 129 8.02 -16.17 9.60
C PRO A 129 8.50 -17.54 10.08
N VAL A 130 7.76 -18.61 9.76
CA VAL A 130 8.07 -19.98 10.20
C VAL A 130 9.05 -20.69 9.25
N LEU A 131 8.84 -20.57 7.94
CA LEU A 131 9.67 -21.27 6.95
C LEU A 131 10.92 -20.47 6.55
N TYR A 132 10.78 -19.15 6.44
CA TYR A 132 11.81 -18.24 5.92
C TYR A 132 11.82 -16.93 6.72
N PRO A 133 12.32 -16.92 7.97
CA PRO A 133 12.28 -15.74 8.84
C PRO A 133 12.97 -14.51 8.23
N GLU A 134 14.08 -14.72 7.52
CA GLU A 134 14.81 -13.67 6.78
C GLU A 134 13.93 -12.96 5.73
N SER A 135 12.89 -13.63 5.20
CA SER A 135 11.97 -13.02 4.24
C SER A 135 11.06 -11.96 4.85
N CYS A 136 10.96 -11.91 6.19
CA CYS A 136 10.16 -10.94 6.92
C CYS A 136 10.93 -9.66 7.26
N ASP A 137 12.24 -9.62 7.00
CA ASP A 137 13.04 -8.43 7.19
C ASP A 137 12.86 -7.47 6.00
N VAL A 138 12.47 -6.22 6.30
CA VAL A 138 12.27 -5.16 5.29
C VAL A 138 13.58 -4.80 4.57
N LEU A 139 14.71 -4.97 5.27
CA LEU A 139 16.04 -4.69 4.76
C LEU A 139 16.91 -5.91 5.08
N THR A 140 16.94 -6.90 4.20
CA THR A 140 17.77 -8.11 4.37
C THR A 140 19.25 -7.77 4.13
N ASP A 141 19.52 -7.12 3.00
CA ASP A 141 20.88 -6.87 2.53
C ASP A 141 21.63 -5.81 3.35
N THR A 142 22.94 -6.01 3.52
CA THR A 142 23.82 -5.07 4.25
C THR A 142 24.02 -3.75 3.48
N PHE A 143 23.99 -3.80 2.15
CA PHE A 143 24.19 -2.64 1.30
C PHE A 143 23.09 -1.55 1.47
N PRO A 144 21.78 -1.85 1.36
CA PRO A 144 20.74 -0.87 1.62
C PRO A 144 20.71 -0.40 3.08
N LYS A 145 21.09 -1.23 4.07
CA LYS A 145 21.27 -0.80 5.47
C LYS A 145 22.30 0.33 5.57
N PHE A 146 23.46 0.15 4.94
CA PHE A 146 24.51 1.16 4.93
C PHE A 146 24.07 2.45 4.22
N ILE A 147 23.38 2.33 3.08
CA ILE A 147 22.84 3.50 2.35
C ILE A 147 21.82 4.24 3.22
N CYS A 148 20.87 3.53 3.83
CA CYS A 148 19.84 4.13 4.68
C CYS A 148 20.46 4.89 5.87
N ALA A 149 21.43 4.28 6.56
CA ALA A 149 22.18 4.95 7.62
C ALA A 149 22.93 6.19 7.10
N GLY A 150 23.58 6.10 5.94
CA GLY A 150 24.25 7.22 5.29
C GLY A 150 23.28 8.37 4.97
N CYS A 151 22.11 8.07 4.40
CA CYS A 151 21.07 9.05 4.12
C CYS A 151 20.53 9.71 5.39
N PHE A 152 20.38 8.96 6.49
CA PHE A 152 19.97 9.49 7.78
C PHE A 152 20.99 10.51 8.32
N PHE A 153 22.28 10.17 8.32
CA PHE A 153 23.33 11.10 8.77
C PHE A 153 23.46 12.32 7.85
N LEU A 154 23.37 12.14 6.53
CA LEU A 154 23.40 13.26 5.58
C LEU A 154 22.20 14.18 5.75
N GLY A 155 21.00 13.63 5.98
CA GLY A 155 19.79 14.40 6.28
C GLY A 155 19.92 15.19 7.58
N LEU A 156 20.44 14.56 8.64
CA LEU A 156 20.67 15.22 9.93
C LEU A 156 21.72 16.34 9.83
N LEU A 157 22.81 16.11 9.09
CA LEU A 157 23.81 17.13 8.78
C LEU A 157 23.21 18.29 7.98
N SER A 158 22.30 18.01 7.02
CA SER A 158 21.58 19.05 6.26
C SER A 158 20.74 19.93 7.18
N VAL A 159 19.99 19.34 8.11
CA VAL A 159 19.17 20.11 9.06
C VAL A 159 20.05 20.98 9.96
N CYS A 160 21.20 20.50 10.42
CA CYS A 160 22.08 21.26 11.30
C CYS A 160 22.91 22.33 10.56
N LEU A 161 23.43 22.03 9.37
CA LEU A 161 24.41 22.87 8.65
C LEU A 161 23.82 23.57 7.42
N GLY A 162 22.62 23.20 7.00
CA GLY A 162 21.98 23.71 5.78
C GLY A 162 21.73 25.22 5.81
N HIS A 163 21.47 25.79 6.98
CA HIS A 163 21.36 27.23 7.16
C HIS A 163 22.64 28.00 6.83
N TYR A 164 23.81 27.39 7.08
CA TYR A 164 25.11 28.01 6.80
C TYR A 164 25.53 27.80 5.34
N HIS A 165 25.11 26.69 4.72
CA HIS A 165 25.48 26.32 3.35
C HIS A 165 24.26 25.97 2.48
N LEU A 166 23.47 26.99 2.12
CA LEU A 166 22.32 26.88 1.23
C LEU A 166 22.56 26.09 -0.08
N PRO A 167 23.73 26.19 -0.76
CA PRO A 167 23.97 25.40 -1.98
C PRO A 167 24.05 23.90 -1.76
N ILE A 168 24.51 23.45 -0.59
CA ILE A 168 24.65 22.05 -0.21
C ILE A 168 23.28 21.50 0.21
N ASP A 169 22.52 22.29 0.96
CA ASP A 169 21.15 21.93 1.35
C ASP A 169 20.24 21.73 0.13
N GLN A 170 20.42 22.55 -0.91
CA GLN A 170 19.66 22.45 -2.16
C GLN A 170 20.06 21.26 -3.04
N SER A 171 21.29 20.75 -2.95
CA SER A 171 21.75 19.66 -3.81
C SER A 171 21.23 18.29 -3.36
N LEU A 172 20.98 18.11 -2.06
CA LEU A 172 20.51 16.85 -1.48
C LEU A 172 19.13 16.42 -2.00
N PRO A 173 18.07 17.26 -2.02
CA PRO A 173 16.78 16.87 -2.59
C PRO A 173 16.85 16.51 -4.07
N ILE A 174 17.73 17.16 -4.83
CA ILE A 174 17.91 16.93 -6.27
C ILE A 174 18.60 15.59 -6.51
N PHE A 175 19.58 15.23 -5.67
CA PHE A 175 20.19 13.91 -5.66
C PHE A 175 19.14 12.83 -5.40
N PHE A 176 18.28 13.00 -4.39
CA PHE A 176 17.24 12.02 -4.05
C PHE A 176 16.18 11.87 -5.14
N THR A 177 15.66 12.97 -5.70
CA THR A 177 14.66 12.89 -6.77
C THR A 177 15.24 12.25 -8.03
N SER A 178 16.48 12.58 -8.38
CA SER A 178 17.19 12.00 -9.53
C SER A 178 17.50 10.51 -9.32
N THR A 179 17.82 10.10 -8.08
CA THR A 179 18.03 8.69 -7.71
C THR A 179 16.73 7.90 -7.83
N ILE A 180 15.59 8.44 -7.36
CA ILE A 180 14.29 7.79 -7.48
C ILE A 180 13.91 7.59 -8.96
N LEU A 181 14.08 8.63 -9.78
CA LEU A 181 13.85 8.53 -11.23
C LEU A 181 14.77 7.51 -11.89
N GLY A 182 16.06 7.49 -11.53
CA GLY A 182 17.02 6.51 -12.01
C GLY A 182 16.68 5.07 -11.59
N TYR A 183 16.16 4.89 -10.38
CA TYR A 183 15.71 3.58 -9.89
C TYR A 183 14.52 3.05 -10.68
N MET A 184 13.54 3.91 -11.00
CA MET A 184 12.39 3.49 -11.82
C MET A 184 12.81 2.95 -13.20
N ILE A 185 13.89 3.49 -13.78
CA ILE A 185 14.43 3.07 -15.08
C ILE A 185 15.28 1.81 -14.96
N THR A 186 16.15 1.75 -13.97
CA THR A 186 17.20 0.72 -13.89
C THR A 186 16.83 -0.47 -13.02
N GLN A 187 15.86 -0.32 -12.11
CA GLN A 187 15.47 -1.30 -11.08
C GLN A 187 16.67 -1.79 -10.24
N ASN A 188 17.76 -1.00 -10.19
CA ASN A 188 18.99 -1.33 -9.50
C ASN A 188 19.48 -0.12 -8.71
N ILE A 189 19.61 -0.29 -7.40
CA ILE A 189 19.98 0.79 -6.49
C ILE A 189 21.38 1.35 -6.77
N GLY A 190 22.34 0.53 -7.22
CA GLY A 190 23.69 0.99 -7.53
C GLY A 190 23.73 1.94 -8.72
N TRP A 191 23.07 1.57 -9.83
CA TRP A 191 22.95 2.43 -11.00
C TRP A 191 22.10 3.67 -10.73
N ALA A 192 21.05 3.53 -9.92
CA ALA A 192 20.22 4.66 -9.48
C ALA A 192 21.04 5.73 -8.75
N LEU A 193 21.94 5.33 -7.84
CA LEU A 193 22.82 6.25 -7.12
C LEU A 193 23.78 6.99 -8.08
N LEU A 194 24.32 6.31 -9.09
CA LEU A 194 25.17 6.95 -10.10
C LEU A 194 24.41 7.98 -10.92
N ILE A 195 23.16 7.68 -11.31
CA ILE A 195 22.28 8.62 -11.99
C ILE A 195 21.95 9.81 -11.06
N GLY A 196 21.73 9.56 -9.77
CA GLY A 196 21.55 10.60 -8.77
C GLY A 196 22.73 11.56 -8.69
N LEU A 197 23.96 11.03 -8.63
CA LEU A 197 25.20 11.82 -8.63
C LEU A 197 25.34 12.63 -9.92
N PHE A 198 25.03 12.02 -11.07
CA PHE A 198 25.04 12.73 -12.36
C PHE A 198 24.03 13.88 -12.38
N GLY A 199 22.81 13.66 -11.90
CA GLY A 199 21.76 14.68 -11.79
C GLY A 199 22.18 15.84 -10.89
N MET A 200 22.84 15.55 -9.76
CA MET A 200 23.38 16.57 -8.85
C MET A 200 24.48 17.43 -9.52
N ILE A 201 25.44 16.80 -10.21
CA ILE A 201 26.51 17.51 -10.93
C ILE A 201 25.92 18.37 -12.05
N LEU A 202 25.00 17.79 -12.82
CA LEU A 202 24.33 18.48 -13.91
C LEU A 202 23.59 19.72 -13.40
N TRP A 203 22.85 19.59 -12.29
CA TRP A 203 22.18 20.74 -11.66
C TRP A 203 23.17 21.81 -11.19
N HIS A 204 24.29 21.43 -10.56
CA HIS A 204 25.31 22.40 -10.16
C HIS A 204 25.86 23.17 -11.37
N CYS A 205 26.14 22.49 -12.48
CA CYS A 205 26.55 23.13 -13.73
C CYS A 205 25.46 24.08 -14.27
N PHE A 206 24.20 23.65 -14.28
CA PHE A 206 23.08 24.49 -14.72
C PHE A 206 22.86 25.72 -13.85
N ARG A 207 23.03 25.60 -12.53
CA ARG A 207 22.92 26.72 -11.60
C ARG A 207 24.00 27.78 -11.85
N VAL A 208 25.23 27.36 -12.18
CA VAL A 208 26.33 28.29 -12.49
C VAL A 208 26.05 29.05 -13.79
N CYS A 209 25.53 28.38 -14.81
CA CYS A 209 25.18 29.01 -16.09
C CYS A 209 23.88 29.85 -16.02
N PHE A 210 22.86 29.39 -15.28
CA PHE A 210 21.53 29.98 -15.20
C PHE A 210 20.97 29.95 -13.75
N PRO A 211 21.27 30.96 -12.93
CA PRO A 211 20.97 30.91 -11.49
C PRO A 211 19.47 30.91 -11.16
N ILE A 212 18.65 31.60 -11.97
CA ILE A 212 17.20 31.71 -11.75
C ILE A 212 16.50 30.37 -12.03
N LEU A 213 16.88 29.69 -13.11
CA LEU A 213 16.29 28.40 -13.48
C LEU A 213 16.70 27.29 -12.50
N GLY A 214 17.95 27.32 -12.02
CA GLY A 214 18.45 26.38 -11.01
C GLY A 214 17.70 26.45 -9.68
N LEU A 215 17.24 27.64 -9.27
CA LEU A 215 16.42 27.83 -8.08
C LEU A 215 14.99 27.25 -8.25
N GLY A 216 14.44 27.32 -9.46
CA GLY A 216 13.12 26.74 -9.78
C GLY A 216 13.08 25.22 -9.61
N LEU A 217 14.12 24.51 -10.04
CA LEU A 217 14.19 23.04 -9.98
C LEU A 217 14.09 22.49 -8.54
N PHE A 218 14.68 23.18 -7.57
CA PHE A 218 14.57 22.82 -6.15
C PHE A 218 13.13 22.90 -5.62
N ASN A 219 12.38 23.93 -6.02
CA ASN A 219 11.00 24.11 -5.57
C ASN A 219 10.07 23.01 -6.12
N ILE A 220 10.38 22.44 -7.28
CA ILE A 220 9.65 21.29 -7.85
C ILE A 220 9.83 20.05 -6.97
N SER A 221 11.05 19.79 -6.47
CA SER A 221 11.35 18.67 -5.56
C SER A 221 10.49 18.74 -4.29
N LEU A 222 10.38 19.93 -3.71
CA LEU A 222 9.57 20.19 -2.53
C LEU A 222 8.07 19.98 -2.81
N GLY A 223 7.58 20.50 -3.94
CA GLY A 223 6.20 20.32 -4.38
C GLY A 223 5.84 18.86 -4.61
N PHE A 224 6.75 18.07 -5.20
CA PHE A 224 6.58 16.62 -5.33
C PHE A 224 6.47 15.94 -3.97
N PHE A 225 7.32 16.29 -3.00
CA PHE A 225 7.24 15.72 -1.64
C PHE A 225 5.88 15.98 -0.99
N PHE A 226 5.41 17.24 -1.00
CA PHE A 226 4.09 17.58 -0.45
C PHE A 226 2.96 16.84 -1.17
N THR A 227 3.05 16.70 -2.49
CA THR A 227 2.03 15.97 -3.28
C THR A 227 1.98 14.50 -2.87
N ASN A 228 3.13 13.86 -2.62
CA ASN A 228 3.17 12.47 -2.15
C ASN A 228 2.61 12.33 -0.73
N VAL A 229 2.99 13.21 0.20
CA VAL A 229 2.44 13.19 1.57
C VAL A 229 0.92 13.34 1.52
N VAL A 230 0.41 14.28 0.72
CA VAL A 230 -1.03 14.45 0.52
C VAL A 230 -1.64 13.20 -0.13
N TYR A 231 -1.01 12.60 -1.13
CA TYR A 231 -1.52 11.38 -1.75
C TYR A 231 -1.64 10.20 -0.78
N PHE A 232 -0.64 9.99 0.09
CA PHE A 232 -0.64 8.90 1.06
C PHE A 232 -1.53 9.17 2.29
N HIS A 233 -1.66 10.43 2.70
CA HIS A 233 -2.49 10.82 3.85
C HIS A 233 -3.91 11.25 3.46
N ALA A 234 -4.19 11.52 2.19
CA ALA A 234 -5.53 11.79 1.75
C ALA A 234 -6.37 10.56 2.12
N PRO A 235 -7.35 10.69 3.03
CA PRO A 235 -8.38 9.68 3.10
C PRO A 235 -8.92 9.56 1.67
N GLY A 236 -9.22 8.35 1.21
CA GLY A 236 -9.87 8.15 -0.07
C GLY A 236 -11.24 8.85 -0.03
N ILE A 237 -11.27 10.16 -0.25
CA ILE A 237 -12.47 10.97 -0.45
C ILE A 237 -12.89 10.64 -1.86
N ASN A 238 -13.50 9.48 -2.01
CA ASN A 238 -14.52 9.23 -2.98
C ASN A 238 -15.73 8.76 -2.19
N ASN A 239 -16.41 9.74 -1.59
CA ASN A 239 -17.86 9.83 -1.45
C ASN A 239 -18.16 11.30 -1.07
N ASP A 240 -19.12 11.90 -1.79
CA ASP A 240 -19.78 13.21 -1.56
C ASP A 240 -19.64 14.30 -2.65
N LEU A 241 -19.20 14.00 -3.88
CA LEU A 241 -19.27 14.97 -4.99
C LEU A 241 -19.94 14.50 -6.29
N GLU A 242 -20.75 13.44 -6.25
CA GLU A 242 -21.79 13.20 -7.25
C GLU A 242 -23.16 13.33 -6.59
N GLY A 243 -23.50 14.58 -6.28
CA GLY A 243 -24.77 14.92 -5.68
C GLY A 243 -25.15 16.39 -5.86
N VAL A 244 -24.70 17.06 -6.93
CA VAL A 244 -25.35 18.21 -7.60
C VAL A 244 -24.68 18.40 -8.97
N ALA A 245 -25.29 17.86 -10.01
CA ALA A 245 -25.42 18.43 -11.36
C ALA A 245 -26.19 17.45 -12.26
#